data_AF-A0A0C3DIB2-F1
#
_entry.id   AF-A0A0C3DIB2-F1
#
_cell.length_a   1.000
_cell.length_b   1.000
_cell.length_c   1.000
_cell.angle_alpha   90.00
_cell.angle_beta   90.00
_cell.angle_gamma   90.00
#
_symmetry.space_group_name_H-M   'P 1'
#
loop_
_entity.id
_entity.type
_entity.pdbx_description
1 polymer ?
#
loop_
_entity_poly.entity_id
_entity_poly.type
_entity_poly.pdbx_seq_one_letter_code
_entity_poly.pdbx_strand_id
1 'polypeptide(L)'
;MQIWFKVQVQQPSYHNRQSLEPPQSLLTSPPSLRLPNGQYDFTIISQTEQSDWPSSGLTGHNVVQVRLIFCLLHSDIFLAYIQCLNATVDNAAGMYALKCAIRNNDTRVGEVIPLCYICSPAHTIPRFGKEANPWLTLHTSYELSNEFWLNKYWSKEFFYMLSLST
;
A
#
# COMPACT_ATOMS: atom_id res chain seq x y z
N MET A 1 -23.47 -8.09 -1.21
CA MET A 1 -22.01 -7.92 -1.21
C MET A 1 -21.51 -8.25 0.18
N GLN A 2 -20.42 -8.99 0.29
CA GLN A 2 -19.76 -9.26 1.58
C GLN A 2 -18.53 -8.36 1.70
N ILE A 3 -18.29 -7.80 2.88
CA ILE A 3 -17.22 -6.82 3.13
C ILE A 3 -16.35 -7.34 4.28
N TRP A 4 -15.04 -7.19 4.14
CA TRP A 4 -14.04 -7.48 5.16
C TRP A 4 -13.25 -6.22 5.49
N PHE A 5 -12.83 -6.09 6.74
CA PHE A 5 -11.99 -4.98 7.23
C PHE A 5 -10.55 -5.41 7.52
N LYS A 6 -10.24 -6.68 7.27
CA LYS A 6 -8.94 -7.28 7.54
C LYS A 6 -8.68 -8.43 6.56
N VAL A 7 -7.46 -8.50 6.04
CA VAL A 7 -6.91 -9.68 5.34
C VAL A 7 -5.52 -9.99 5.87
N GLN A 8 -5.12 -11.26 5.82
CA GLN A 8 -3.75 -11.70 6.09
C GLN A 8 -3.02 -11.88 4.76
N VAL A 9 -1.84 -11.29 4.63
CA VAL A 9 -0.98 -11.41 3.46
C VAL A 9 0.34 -12.01 3.90
N GLN A 10 0.85 -12.93 3.08
CA GLN A 10 2.13 -13.57 3.32
C GLN A 10 2.96 -13.49 2.05
N GLN A 11 4.22 -13.10 2.18
CA GLN A 11 5.13 -12.95 1.04
C GLN A 11 6.26 -13.98 1.13
N PRO A 12 6.89 -14.35 -0.01
CA PRO A 12 8.17 -15.04 0.00
C PRO A 12 9.27 -14.17 0.63
N SER A 13 10.25 -14.82 1.25
CA SER A 13 11.49 -14.14 1.66
C SER A 13 12.27 -13.70 0.42
N TYR A 14 12.83 -12.49 0.48
CA TYR A 14 13.74 -11.96 -0.52
C TYR A 14 15.01 -12.82 -0.64
N HIS A 15 15.54 -13.32 0.47
CA HIS A 15 16.77 -14.10 0.49
C HIS A 15 16.55 -15.59 0.14
N ASN A 16 15.36 -16.12 0.40
CA ASN A 16 15.02 -17.50 0.07
C ASN A 16 13.54 -17.60 -0.37
N ARG A 17 13.30 -17.64 -1.69
CA ARG A 17 11.93 -17.72 -2.25
C ARG A 17 11.16 -18.98 -1.87
N GLN A 18 11.83 -20.03 -1.40
CA GLN A 18 11.16 -21.25 -0.91
C GLN A 18 10.64 -21.08 0.53
N SER A 19 11.11 -20.04 1.23
CA SER A 19 10.63 -19.67 2.56
C SER A 19 9.60 -18.56 2.46
N LEU A 20 8.60 -18.62 3.35
CA LEU A 20 7.60 -17.57 3.51
C LEU A 20 7.93 -16.76 4.76
N GLU A 21 7.73 -15.44 4.67
CA GLU A 21 7.75 -14.55 5.83
C GLU A 21 6.53 -14.80 6.73
N PRO A 22 6.54 -14.35 7.99
CA PRO A 22 5.35 -14.41 8.83
C PRO A 22 4.16 -13.67 8.18
N PRO A 23 2.92 -14.18 8.34
CA PRO A 23 1.75 -13.50 7.81
C PRO A 23 1.55 -12.16 8.51
N GLN A 24 1.20 -11.15 7.71
CA GLN A 24 0.96 -9.79 8.17
C GLN A 24 -0.48 -9.37 7.86
N SER A 25 -1.05 -8.56 8.75
CA SER A 25 -2.42 -8.08 8.58
C SER A 25 -2.47 -6.78 7.78
N LEU A 26 -3.37 -6.70 6.81
CA LEU A 26 -3.81 -5.46 6.18
C LEU A 26 -5.20 -5.10 6.69
N LEU A 27 -5.37 -3.86 7.14
CA LEU A 27 -6.60 -3.31 7.69
C LEU A 27 -7.23 -2.29 6.74
N THR A 28 -8.56 -2.36 6.62
CA THR A 28 -9.38 -1.49 5.78
C THR A 28 -10.67 -1.11 6.51
N SER A 29 -10.54 -0.49 7.67
CA SER A 29 -11.70 -0.13 8.50
C SER A 29 -12.28 1.22 8.05
N PRO A 30 -13.60 1.30 7.76
CA PRO A 30 -14.24 2.57 7.44
C PRO A 30 -14.30 3.50 8.66
N PRO A 31 -14.61 4.80 8.44
CA PRO A 31 -14.93 5.73 9.49
C PRO A 31 -15.90 5.18 10.54
N SER A 32 -15.56 5.38 11.81
CA SER A 32 -16.37 5.00 12.96
C SER A 32 -16.15 6.00 14.11
N LEU A 33 -16.95 5.88 15.18
CA LEU A 33 -16.78 6.74 16.38
C LEU A 33 -15.36 6.66 16.97
N ARG A 34 -14.68 5.51 16.86
CA ARG A 34 -13.31 5.33 17.36
C ARG A 34 -12.23 5.72 16.34
N LEU A 35 -12.56 5.67 15.05
CA LEU A 35 -11.67 5.99 13.94
C LEU A 35 -12.40 6.92 12.98
N PRO A 36 -12.50 8.24 13.26
CA PRO A 36 -13.30 9.17 12.46
C PRO A 36 -12.92 9.21 10.98
N ASN A 37 -11.68 8.89 10.67
CA ASN A 37 -11.13 8.88 9.31
C ASN A 37 -10.97 7.46 8.72
N GLY A 38 -11.39 6.43 9.47
CA GLY A 38 -11.09 5.05 9.16
C GLY A 38 -9.61 4.68 9.38
N GLN A 39 -9.23 3.51 8.90
CA GLN A 39 -7.86 3.01 8.88
C GLN A 39 -7.66 2.21 7.59
N TYR A 40 -6.71 2.64 6.78
CA TYR A 40 -6.48 2.09 5.45
C TYR A 40 -4.98 1.88 5.24
N ASP A 41 -4.56 0.62 5.26
CA ASP A 41 -3.17 0.25 5.11
C ASP A 41 -2.71 0.34 3.65
N PHE A 42 -1.40 0.54 3.48
CA PHE A 42 -0.75 0.53 2.18
C PHE A 42 -0.26 -0.87 1.85
N THR A 43 -0.22 -1.18 0.56
CA THR A 43 0.20 -2.48 0.07
C THR A 43 0.92 -2.33 -1.27
N ILE A 44 1.76 -3.31 -1.59
CA ILE A 44 2.38 -3.44 -2.89
C ILE A 44 1.58 -4.46 -3.69
N ILE A 45 1.20 -4.07 -4.90
CA ILE A 45 0.48 -4.91 -5.84
C ILE A 45 1.34 -5.20 -7.06
N SER A 46 1.13 -6.36 -7.66
CA SER A 46 1.67 -6.64 -8.99
C SER A 46 0.73 -6.12 -10.07
N GLN A 47 1.31 -5.70 -11.19
CA GLN A 47 0.57 -5.33 -12.39
C GLN A 47 0.12 -6.57 -13.20
N THR A 48 0.67 -7.75 -12.90
CA THR A 48 0.37 -9.01 -13.59
C THR A 48 0.19 -10.15 -12.59
N GLU A 49 -0.46 -11.25 -13.01
CA GLU A 49 -0.58 -12.45 -12.18
C GLU A 49 0.77 -13.16 -11.96
N GLN A 50 1.67 -13.04 -12.92
CA GLN A 50 2.99 -13.67 -12.92
C GLN A 50 4.03 -12.71 -12.35
N SER A 51 3.86 -12.41 -11.07
CA SER A 51 4.75 -11.54 -10.31
C SER A 51 6.06 -12.25 -9.97
N ASP A 52 7.17 -11.54 -10.11
CA ASP A 52 8.49 -11.94 -9.61
C ASP A 52 8.83 -11.30 -8.25
N TRP A 53 7.81 -10.81 -7.53
CA TRP A 53 7.92 -10.31 -6.17
C TRP A 53 8.61 -11.33 -5.24
N PRO A 54 9.51 -10.91 -4.33
CA PRO A 54 9.98 -9.53 -4.09
C PRO A 54 11.26 -9.15 -4.86
N SER A 55 11.75 -9.93 -5.83
CA SER A 55 13.12 -9.70 -6.35
C SER A 55 13.25 -8.57 -7.37
N SER A 56 12.17 -8.16 -8.02
CA SER A 56 12.15 -7.02 -8.96
C SER A 56 12.06 -5.65 -8.29
N GLY A 57 11.94 -5.61 -6.95
CA GLY A 57 11.64 -4.38 -6.25
C GLY A 57 10.30 -3.80 -6.72
N LEU A 58 10.28 -2.51 -7.07
CA LEU A 58 9.07 -1.87 -7.61
C LEU A 58 8.91 -2.00 -9.13
N THR A 59 9.83 -2.67 -9.83
CA THR A 59 9.67 -2.87 -11.28
C THR A 59 8.49 -3.81 -11.52
N GLY A 60 7.47 -3.34 -12.26
CA GLY A 60 6.22 -4.10 -12.49
C GLY A 60 5.26 -4.14 -11.29
N HIS A 61 5.51 -3.32 -10.26
CA HIS A 61 4.71 -3.27 -9.03
C HIS A 61 4.32 -1.84 -8.69
N ASN A 62 3.15 -1.67 -8.07
CA ASN A 62 2.67 -0.36 -7.61
C ASN A 62 2.45 -0.37 -6.11
N VAL A 63 2.67 0.78 -5.47
CA VAL A 63 2.24 1.00 -4.08
C VAL A 63 0.85 1.63 -4.11
N VAL A 64 -0.07 1.06 -3.35
CA VAL A 64 -1.47 1.48 -3.31
C VAL A 64 -1.97 1.52 -1.86
N GLN A 65 -3.04 2.26 -1.61
CA GLN A 65 -3.74 2.21 -0.32
C GLN A 65 -5.03 1.41 -0.48
N VAL A 66 -5.26 0.40 0.37
CA VAL A 66 -6.47 -0.42 0.27
C VAL A 66 -7.62 0.25 1.01
N ARG A 67 -8.73 0.49 0.32
CA ARG A 67 -9.89 1.23 0.86
C ARG A 67 -11.10 0.35 1.17
N LEU A 68 -11.21 -0.80 0.51
CA LEU A 68 -12.30 -1.75 0.74
C LEU A 68 -11.85 -3.14 0.31
N ILE A 69 -12.23 -4.16 1.07
CA ILE A 69 -12.09 -5.58 0.66
C ILE A 69 -13.49 -6.17 0.60
N PHE A 70 -13.84 -6.78 -0.52
CA PHE A 70 -15.21 -7.26 -0.73
C PHE A 70 -15.29 -8.43 -1.70
N CYS A 71 -16.46 -9.06 -1.73
CA CYS A 71 -16.84 -10.08 -2.68
C CYS A 71 -18.29 -9.83 -3.11
N LEU A 72 -18.58 -9.99 -4.40
CA LEU A 72 -19.93 -9.91 -4.94
C LEU A 72 -20.73 -11.15 -4.55
N LEU A 73 -22.04 -11.02 -4.41
CA LEU A 73 -22.89 -12.19 -4.14
C LEU A 73 -22.79 -13.14 -5.34
N HIS A 74 -22.63 -14.44 -5.07
CA HIS A 74 -22.49 -15.49 -6.09
C HIS A 74 -21.20 -15.41 -6.92
N SER A 75 -20.18 -14.69 -6.44
CA SER A 75 -18.83 -14.72 -7.01
C SER A 75 -17.87 -15.41 -6.04
N ASP A 76 -16.88 -16.13 -6.58
CA ASP A 76 -15.78 -16.71 -5.80
C ASP A 76 -14.52 -15.82 -5.85
N ILE A 77 -14.62 -14.63 -6.45
CA ILE A 77 -13.50 -13.70 -6.62
C ILE A 77 -13.54 -12.65 -5.52
N PHE A 78 -12.52 -12.67 -4.68
CA PHE A 78 -12.27 -11.61 -3.70
C PHE A 78 -11.62 -10.42 -4.38
N LEU A 79 -12.13 -9.23 -4.10
CA LEU A 79 -11.74 -7.97 -4.72
C LEU A 79 -11.31 -6.95 -3.66
N ALA A 80 -10.47 -6.01 -4.08
CA ALA A 80 -10.09 -4.86 -3.29
C ALA A 80 -10.31 -3.57 -4.09
N TYR A 81 -10.95 -2.57 -3.50
CA TYR A 81 -10.91 -1.21 -4.02
C TYR A 81 -9.67 -0.52 -3.44
N ILE A 82 -8.85 0.04 -4.31
CA ILE A 82 -7.58 0.66 -3.99
C ILE A 82 -7.55 2.13 -4.40
N GLN A 83 -6.73 2.93 -3.72
CA GLN A 83 -6.30 4.25 -4.17
C GLN A 83 -4.87 4.17 -4.70
N CYS A 84 -4.65 4.66 -5.91
CA CYS A 84 -3.37 4.56 -6.60
C CYS A 84 -2.40 5.66 -6.14
N LEU A 85 -1.12 5.32 -6.03
CA LEU A 85 -0.04 6.27 -5.80
C LEU A 85 0.98 6.20 -6.94
N ASN A 86 1.51 7.36 -7.30
CA ASN A 86 2.64 7.49 -8.21
C ASN A 86 3.93 7.45 -7.40
N ALA A 87 4.79 6.48 -7.68
CA ALA A 87 6.10 6.35 -7.05
C ALA A 87 7.17 7.06 -7.90
N THR A 88 8.01 7.85 -7.24
CA THR A 88 9.16 8.52 -7.85
C THR A 88 10.37 8.35 -6.94
N VAL A 89 11.55 8.14 -7.52
CA VAL A 89 12.77 8.00 -6.72
C VAL A 89 13.20 9.39 -6.23
N ASP A 90 13.39 9.54 -4.92
CA ASP A 90 14.04 10.73 -4.35
C ASP A 90 15.47 10.39 -3.92
N ASN A 91 16.43 10.83 -4.74
CA ASN A 91 17.84 10.54 -4.56
C ASN A 91 18.42 11.16 -3.26
N ALA A 92 17.81 12.24 -2.75
CA ALA A 92 18.30 12.88 -1.53
C ALA A 92 17.96 12.06 -0.28
N ALA A 93 16.75 11.49 -0.24
CA ALA A 93 16.31 10.61 0.84
C ALA A 93 16.73 9.15 0.64
N GLY A 94 17.11 8.75 -0.59
CA GLY A 94 17.36 7.37 -0.95
C GLY A 94 16.11 6.48 -0.84
N MET A 95 14.92 7.07 -0.96
CA MET A 95 13.62 6.42 -0.79
C MET A 95 12.68 6.80 -1.93
N TYR A 96 11.64 6.00 -2.15
CA TYR A 96 10.57 6.38 -3.07
C TYR A 96 9.63 7.40 -2.41
N ALA A 97 9.47 8.55 -3.07
CA ALA A 97 8.39 9.48 -2.80
C ALA A 97 7.13 8.98 -3.51
N LEU A 98 6.08 8.74 -2.74
CA LEU A 98 4.76 8.33 -3.19
C LEU A 98 3.84 9.54 -3.16
N LYS A 99 3.13 9.80 -4.26
CA LYS A 99 2.10 10.84 -4.33
C LYS A 99 0.78 10.21 -4.72
N CYS A 100 -0.31 10.53 -4.00
CA CYS A 100 -1.64 10.09 -4.41
C CYS A 100 -1.90 10.50 -5.87
N ALA A 101 -2.38 9.57 -6.68
CA ALA A 101 -2.80 9.88 -8.04
C ALA A 101 -4.11 10.66 -7.98
N ILE A 102 -4.15 11.82 -8.63
CA ILE A 102 -5.29 12.75 -8.61
C ILE A 102 -5.83 12.91 -10.03
N ARG A 103 -7.15 12.86 -10.18
CA ARG A 103 -7.87 13.13 -11.44
C ARG A 103 -7.96 14.63 -11.70
N ASN A 104 -8.35 15.03 -12.92
CA ASN A 104 -8.54 16.44 -13.27
C ASN A 104 -9.60 17.19 -12.43
N ASN A 105 -10.42 16.47 -11.65
CA ASN A 105 -11.43 17.02 -10.75
C ASN A 105 -11.00 16.99 -9.27
N ASP A 106 -9.70 16.89 -8.99
CA ASP A 106 -9.10 16.83 -7.65
C ASP A 106 -9.49 15.62 -6.79
N THR A 107 -10.11 14.59 -7.38
CA THR A 107 -10.42 13.34 -6.66
C THR A 107 -9.30 12.31 -6.80
N ARG A 108 -9.08 11.50 -5.76
CA ARG A 108 -8.10 10.41 -5.78
C ARG A 108 -8.50 9.35 -6.80
N VAL A 109 -7.55 8.93 -7.63
CA VAL A 109 -7.72 7.81 -8.57
C VAL A 109 -7.78 6.52 -7.76
N GLY A 110 -8.82 5.71 -8.01
CA GLY A 110 -8.92 4.37 -7.49
C GLY A 110 -9.39 3.38 -8.54
N GLU A 111 -9.17 2.10 -8.22
CA GLU A 111 -9.41 0.95 -9.09
C GLU A 111 -9.89 -0.24 -8.25
N VAL A 112 -10.58 -1.19 -8.87
CA VAL A 112 -10.92 -2.48 -8.25
C VAL A 112 -9.99 -3.55 -8.83
N ILE A 113 -9.26 -4.24 -7.96
CA ILE A 113 -8.34 -5.32 -8.34
C ILE A 113 -8.74 -6.65 -7.70
N PRO A 114 -8.38 -7.79 -8.30
CA PRO A 114 -8.39 -9.08 -7.61
C PRO A 114 -7.48 -9.06 -6.39
N LEU A 115 -7.92 -9.67 -5.29
CA LEU A 115 -7.15 -9.72 -4.04
C LEU A 115 -5.81 -10.46 -4.20
N CYS A 116 -5.73 -11.40 -5.16
CA CYS A 116 -4.51 -12.14 -5.46
C CYS A 116 -3.37 -11.28 -6.04
N TYR A 117 -3.65 -10.03 -6.43
CA TYR A 117 -2.62 -9.11 -6.93
C TYR A 117 -1.86 -8.43 -5.78
N ILE A 118 -2.34 -8.55 -4.54
CA ILE A 118 -1.64 -8.04 -3.35
C ILE A 118 -0.44 -8.93 -3.04
N CYS A 119 0.76 -8.34 -3.08
CA CYS A 119 2.02 -9.04 -2.85
C CYS A 119 2.48 -8.94 -1.40
N SER A 120 2.36 -7.74 -0.80
CA SER A 120 2.87 -7.48 0.55
C SER A 120 2.27 -6.21 1.18
N PRO A 121 2.25 -6.08 2.50
CA PRO A 121 2.03 -4.79 3.15
C PRO A 121 3.16 -3.81 2.85
N ALA A 122 2.82 -2.53 2.69
CA ALA A 122 3.79 -1.46 2.54
C ALA A 122 3.74 -0.54 3.76
N HIS A 123 4.91 -0.22 4.31
CA HIS A 123 5.00 0.80 5.36
C HIS A 123 5.29 2.17 4.73
N THR A 124 4.43 3.14 5.01
CA THR A 124 4.57 4.51 4.51
C THR A 124 4.69 5.52 5.65
N ILE A 125 5.45 6.58 5.41
CA ILE A 125 5.63 7.70 6.35
C ILE A 125 5.12 8.95 5.66
N PRO A 126 4.17 9.71 6.22
CA PRO A 126 3.72 10.97 5.63
C PRO A 126 4.90 11.91 5.37
N ARG A 127 4.98 12.45 4.14
CA ARG A 127 5.98 13.44 3.75
C ARG A 127 5.39 14.83 3.96
N PHE A 128 5.93 15.56 4.93
CA PHE A 128 5.53 16.94 5.16
C PHE A 128 6.34 17.89 4.28
N GLY A 129 5.67 18.91 3.75
CA GLY A 129 6.32 20.00 3.02
C GLY A 129 7.02 20.96 3.97
N LYS A 130 7.09 22.24 3.58
CA LYS A 130 7.64 23.30 4.44
C LYS A 130 6.85 23.47 5.74
N GLU A 131 5.54 23.26 5.68
CA GLU A 131 4.64 23.37 6.81
C GLU A 131 3.85 22.06 6.94
N ALA A 132 3.78 21.53 8.15
CA ALA A 132 2.93 20.40 8.48
C ALA A 132 1.51 20.91 8.78
N ASN A 133 0.50 20.20 8.29
CA ASN A 133 -0.89 20.48 8.65
C ASN A 133 -1.08 20.29 10.18
N PRO A 134 -1.56 21.29 10.93
CA PRO A 134 -1.66 21.21 12.39
C PRO A 134 -2.66 20.17 12.90
N TRP A 135 -3.50 19.63 12.02
CA TRP A 135 -4.50 18.61 12.32
C TRP A 135 -3.96 17.19 12.12
N LEU A 136 -2.67 17.04 11.80
CA LEU A 136 -2.02 15.75 11.65
C LEU A 136 -1.81 15.09 13.02
N THR A 137 -2.34 13.88 13.12
CA THR A 137 -2.22 12.96 14.25
C THR A 137 -1.91 11.59 13.67
N LEU A 138 -1.58 10.62 14.52
CA LEU A 138 -1.43 9.23 14.08
C LEU A 138 -2.64 8.73 13.26
N HIS A 139 -3.86 9.13 13.66
CA HIS A 139 -5.11 8.66 13.04
C HIS A 139 -5.62 9.52 11.87
N THR A 140 -5.06 10.71 11.66
CA THR A 140 -5.48 11.62 10.57
C THR A 140 -4.44 11.71 9.47
N SER A 141 -3.20 11.29 9.75
CA SER A 141 -2.06 11.54 8.86
C SER A 141 -2.19 10.92 7.48
N TYR A 142 -2.69 9.69 7.37
CA TYR A 142 -2.88 9.01 6.08
C TYR A 142 -4.04 9.58 5.25
N GLU A 143 -5.06 10.15 5.89
CA GLU A 143 -6.16 10.79 5.16
C GLU A 143 -5.84 12.22 4.75
N LEU A 144 -5.19 13.00 5.62
CA LEU A 144 -4.90 14.42 5.37
C LEU A 144 -3.62 14.65 4.54
N SER A 145 -2.78 13.62 4.35
CA SER A 145 -1.56 13.71 3.54
C SER A 145 -1.81 13.16 2.13
N ASN A 146 -1.14 13.78 1.15
CA ASN A 146 -1.15 13.31 -0.24
C ASN A 146 0.22 12.82 -0.71
N GLU A 147 1.24 12.97 0.12
CA GLU A 147 2.62 12.59 -0.17
C GLU A 147 3.19 11.75 0.98
N PHE A 148 3.93 10.71 0.63
CA PHE A 148 4.48 9.74 1.57
C PHE A 148 5.87 9.30 1.13
N TRP A 149 6.66 8.82 2.08
CA TRP A 149 7.85 8.02 1.83
C TRP A 149 7.50 6.55 1.92
N LEU A 150 7.93 5.75 0.94
CA LEU A 150 7.96 4.31 1.10
C LEU A 150 9.14 3.94 2.01
N ASN A 151 8.83 3.44 3.21
CA ASN A 151 9.84 3.16 4.22
C ASN A 151 10.57 1.85 3.92
N LYS A 152 11.69 1.94 3.19
CA LYS A 152 12.55 0.78 2.95
C LYS A 152 13.24 0.23 4.19
N TYR A 153 13.30 0.98 5.29
CA TYR A 153 13.94 0.56 6.54
C TYR A 153 13.00 -0.22 7.46
N TRP A 154 11.75 -0.44 7.04
CA TRP A 154 10.75 -1.15 7.84
C TRP A 154 11.18 -2.58 8.21
N SER A 155 11.78 -3.30 7.27
CA SER A 155 12.29 -4.65 7.50
C SER A 155 13.55 -4.90 6.67
N LYS A 156 14.30 -5.93 7.06
CA LYS A 156 15.48 -6.39 6.30
C LYS A 156 15.10 -6.72 4.85
N GLU A 157 14.01 -7.45 4.65
CA GLU A 157 13.52 -7.83 3.32
C GLU A 157 13.22 -6.59 2.45
N PHE A 158 12.51 -5.60 3.02
CA PHE A 158 12.18 -4.35 2.33
C PHE A 158 13.42 -3.53 1.99
N PHE A 159 14.41 -3.52 2.88
CA PHE A 159 15.65 -2.78 2.65
C PHE A 159 16.40 -3.27 1.42
N TYR A 160 16.59 -4.59 1.28
CA TYR A 160 17.29 -5.17 0.13
C TYR A 160 16.49 -5.01 -1.16
N MET A 161 15.21 -5.31 -1.11
CA MET A 161 14.30 -5.20 -2.25
C MET A 161 14.25 -3.79 -2.85
N LEU A 162 14.17 -2.76 -2.02
CA LEU A 162 14.03 -1.37 -2.48
C LEU A 162 15.36 -0.66 -2.70
N SER A 163 16.49 -1.19 -2.20
CA SER A 163 17.81 -0.57 -2.39
C SER A 163 18.55 -1.08 -3.63
N LEU A 164 18.17 -2.25 -4.16
CA LEU A 164 18.73 -2.81 -5.38
C LEU A 164 17.92 -2.44 -6.65
N SER A 165 16.79 -1.76 -6.46
CA SER A 165 15.89 -1.30 -7.53
C SER A 165 15.96 0.21 -7.79
N THR A 166 16.76 0.95 -7.01
CA THR A 166 17.07 2.39 -7.19
C THR A 166 18.50 2.55 -7.66
#